data_AF-A0A238F4A8-F1
#
_entry.id   AF-A0A238F4A8-F1
#
_cell.length_a   1.000
_cell.length_b   1.000
_cell.length_c   1.000
_cell.angle_alpha   90.00
_cell.angle_beta   90.00
_cell.angle_gamma   90.00
#
_symmetry.space_group_name_H-M   'P 1'
#
loop_
_entity.id
_entity.type
_entity.pdbx_description
1 polymer ?
#
loop_
_entity_poly.entity_id
_entity_poly.type
_entity_poly.pdbx_seq_one_letter_code
_entity_poly.pdbx_strand_id
1 'polypeptide(L)'
;MCQGSGEHASTSSATLPIEILQRLTDAHCHPSDDSAGVDGASTAIEKLHTARLVSPGGGAKATICSTLTNQSYTRSLAQAHPGRVTPFFGLHPWSVHSISLSSPSSIPTKDEHYTTLFSEFGTDASLRRLFNSLAPPTSLEAYLSTLEQSLIDHPHSHVGEIGLDQAFRLPLPTHLQPPRGQGSRNSNLQTPVEHQLALVRAQLDLAIRLKRHISFHSVRSSKETVTLLQAYRDEIPGFESIHICLHSFGGSPESIRQLQKIHHNLFFSFATVISGRSPRFLDMLRAVDESRLLVESDFSDTSKIDVQISEVVEAICTARSWSLENCVDQLERNWQSFLDLESEGSGQKRKSKKERKMDEQARRRQAEQD
;
A
#
# COMPACT_ATOMS: atom_id res chain seq x y z
N MET A 1 -11.89 33.57 -25.52
CA MET A 1 -13.30 33.17 -25.76
C MET A 1 -13.28 31.67 -25.98
N CYS A 2 -13.88 30.78 -25.19
CA CYS A 2 -14.97 30.89 -24.22
C CYS A 2 -14.49 30.60 -22.80
N GLN A 3 -15.01 31.39 -21.85
CA GLN A 3 -14.94 31.12 -20.43
C GLN A 3 -16.03 30.09 -20.08
N GLY A 4 -15.67 29.13 -19.22
CA GLY A 4 -16.58 28.22 -18.54
C GLY A 4 -16.02 27.98 -17.15
N SER A 5 -16.17 28.98 -16.29
CA SER A 5 -15.87 28.91 -14.86
C SER A 5 -16.86 27.96 -14.19
N GLY A 6 -16.47 26.69 -14.06
CA GLY A 6 -17.10 25.77 -13.13
C GLY A 6 -16.63 26.11 -11.72
N GLU A 7 -17.40 26.95 -11.03
CA GLU A 7 -17.35 27.04 -9.57
C GLU A 7 -17.70 25.65 -9.03
N HIS A 8 -16.70 24.90 -8.59
CA HIS A 8 -16.92 23.76 -7.73
C HIS A 8 -17.48 24.28 -6.40
N ALA A 9 -18.75 24.00 -6.15
CA ALA A 9 -19.39 24.22 -4.87
C ALA A 9 -18.52 23.62 -3.77
N SER A 10 -18.00 24.46 -2.89
CA SER A 10 -17.39 24.04 -1.63
C SER A 10 -18.52 23.53 -0.73
N THR A 11 -18.88 22.26 -0.90
CA THR A 11 -19.58 21.54 0.16
C THR A 11 -18.61 21.46 1.33
N SER A 12 -18.92 22.19 2.39
CA SER A 12 -18.31 22.00 3.71
C SER A 12 -18.53 20.53 4.09
N SER A 13 -17.55 19.66 3.83
CA SER A 13 -17.59 18.27 4.31
C SER A 13 -17.61 18.34 5.83
N ALA A 14 -18.75 18.02 6.42
CA ALA A 14 -18.90 17.96 7.86
C ALA A 14 -18.17 16.71 8.34
N THR A 15 -17.32 16.86 9.34
CA THR A 15 -16.67 15.71 9.98
C THR A 15 -17.74 14.81 10.61
N LEU A 16 -17.56 13.50 10.52
CA LEU A 16 -18.43 12.54 11.18
C LEU A 16 -18.49 12.77 12.70
N PRO A 17 -19.57 12.36 13.38
CA PRO A 17 -19.64 12.39 14.84
C PRO A 17 -18.44 11.69 15.49
N ILE A 18 -17.99 12.20 16.64
CA ILE A 18 -16.78 11.71 17.32
C ILE A 18 -16.90 10.23 17.68
N GLU A 19 -18.07 9.82 18.16
CA GLU A 19 -18.40 8.43 18.51
C GLU A 19 -18.29 7.47 17.32
N ILE A 20 -18.47 7.97 16.10
CA ILE A 20 -18.29 7.20 14.87
C ILE A 20 -16.80 7.09 14.52
N LEU A 21 -16.08 8.20 14.54
CA LEU A 21 -14.65 8.22 14.23
C LEU A 21 -13.84 7.33 15.19
N GLN A 22 -14.23 7.29 16.47
CA GLN A 22 -13.62 6.45 17.51
C GLN A 22 -13.76 4.95 17.30
N ARG A 23 -14.53 4.51 16.29
CA ARG A 23 -14.67 3.11 15.89
C ARG A 23 -13.87 2.75 14.65
N LEU A 24 -13.44 3.76 13.89
CA LEU A 24 -12.80 3.57 12.59
C LEU A 24 -11.29 3.45 12.73
N THR A 25 -10.71 2.61 11.89
CA THR A 25 -9.25 2.53 11.72
C THR A 25 -8.90 3.05 10.34
N ASP A 26 -8.02 4.04 10.29
CA ASP A 26 -7.38 4.45 9.05
C ASP A 26 -6.38 3.35 8.64
N ALA A 27 -6.74 2.57 7.62
CA ALA A 27 -5.95 1.43 7.16
C ALA A 27 -4.65 1.84 6.45
N HIS A 28 -4.48 3.13 6.10
CA HIS A 28 -3.25 3.64 5.51
C HIS A 28 -3.15 5.17 5.59
N CYS A 29 -2.14 5.69 6.31
CA CYS A 29 -1.84 7.12 6.37
C CYS A 29 -0.33 7.37 6.54
N HIS A 30 0.14 8.61 6.36
CA HIS A 30 1.56 8.95 6.37
C HIS A 30 1.95 10.01 7.41
N PRO A 31 1.67 9.83 8.71
CA PRO A 31 2.04 10.79 9.75
C PRO A 31 3.56 10.94 9.89
N SER A 32 4.34 9.92 9.49
CA SER A 32 5.81 10.02 9.42
C SER A 32 6.29 11.05 8.39
N ASP A 33 5.47 11.38 7.39
CA ASP A 33 5.78 12.35 6.35
C ASP A 33 5.19 13.74 6.64
N ASP A 34 4.65 13.99 7.84
CA ASP A 34 4.05 15.26 8.21
C ASP A 34 5.03 16.43 8.02
N SER A 35 4.51 17.54 7.49
CA SER A 35 5.29 18.78 7.32
C SER A 35 5.71 19.42 8.64
N ALA A 36 4.99 19.18 9.73
CA ALA A 36 5.35 19.60 11.07
C ALA A 36 6.36 18.66 11.75
N GLY A 37 6.78 17.59 11.06
CA GLY A 37 7.70 16.58 11.58
C GLY A 37 7.05 15.65 12.61
N VAL A 38 7.86 14.79 13.22
CA VAL A 38 7.38 13.74 14.16
C VAL A 38 6.65 14.32 15.37
N ASP A 39 7.17 15.40 15.96
CA ASP A 39 6.54 16.02 17.15
C ASP A 39 5.20 16.67 16.80
N GLY A 40 5.12 17.30 15.62
CA GLY A 40 3.87 17.86 15.10
C GLY A 40 2.84 16.79 14.81
N ALA A 41 3.25 15.70 14.15
CA ALA A 41 2.40 14.53 13.91
C ALA A 41 1.91 13.92 15.23
N SER A 42 2.81 13.74 16.21
CA SER A 42 2.46 13.23 17.55
C SER A 42 1.39 14.09 18.23
N THR A 43 1.57 15.42 18.21
CA THR A 43 0.59 16.37 18.77
C THR A 43 -0.76 16.32 18.03
N ALA A 44 -0.74 16.07 16.72
CA ALA A 44 -1.96 15.92 15.94
C ALA A 44 -2.67 14.60 16.27
N ILE A 45 -1.95 13.49 16.45
CA ILE A 45 -2.51 12.17 16.81
C ILE A 45 -3.31 12.22 18.11
N GLU A 46 -2.84 12.99 19.09
CA GLU A 46 -3.53 13.20 20.38
C GLU A 46 -4.87 13.92 20.22
N LYS A 47 -5.03 14.70 19.14
CA LYS A 47 -6.25 15.48 18.87
C LYS A 47 -7.21 14.77 17.92
N LEU A 48 -6.77 13.73 17.20
CA LEU A 48 -7.61 12.99 16.28
C LEU A 48 -8.68 12.17 17.00
N HIS A 49 -9.86 12.07 16.41
CA HIS A 49 -10.95 11.24 16.90
C HIS A 49 -10.92 9.84 16.28
N THR A 50 -10.38 9.68 15.06
CA THR A 50 -10.16 8.37 14.42
C THR A 50 -9.43 7.43 15.37
N ALA A 51 -9.96 6.22 15.58
CA ALA A 51 -9.54 5.34 16.67
C ALA A 51 -8.07 4.90 16.57
N ARG A 52 -7.69 4.45 15.37
CA ARG A 52 -6.38 3.85 15.06
C ARG A 52 -5.90 4.31 13.69
N LEU A 53 -4.59 4.35 13.54
CA LEU A 53 -3.86 4.78 12.36
C LEU A 53 -2.85 3.70 11.99
N VAL A 54 -2.89 3.25 10.75
CA VAL A 54 -1.84 2.44 10.14
C VAL A 54 -0.83 3.36 9.48
N SER A 55 0.40 3.37 9.99
CA SER A 55 1.49 4.21 9.49
C SER A 55 2.57 3.35 8.85
N PRO A 56 2.73 3.35 7.52
CA PRO A 56 3.86 2.73 6.86
C PRO A 56 5.09 3.62 6.89
N GLY A 57 6.27 3.00 6.87
CA GLY A 57 7.59 3.65 6.90
C GLY A 57 7.99 4.50 5.68
N GLY A 58 7.04 5.10 4.95
CA GLY A 58 7.29 6.11 3.91
C GLY A 58 6.28 6.06 2.75
N GLY A 59 5.86 7.23 2.26
CA GLY A 59 5.04 7.31 1.03
C GLY A 59 4.69 8.70 0.50
N ALA A 60 4.90 9.81 1.21
CA ALA A 60 4.43 11.13 0.75
C ALA A 60 5.50 12.11 0.28
N LYS A 61 6.78 11.97 0.68
CA LYS A 61 7.85 12.93 0.30
C LYS A 61 9.02 12.25 -0.39
N ALA A 62 8.93 12.14 -1.72
CA ALA A 62 10.01 11.65 -2.57
C ALA A 62 11.32 12.47 -2.51
N THR A 63 11.31 13.65 -1.87
CA THR A 63 12.42 14.62 -1.95
C THR A 63 13.43 14.53 -0.79
N ILE A 64 13.18 13.78 0.30
CA ILE A 64 14.12 13.68 1.44
C ILE A 64 14.16 12.27 2.04
N CYS A 65 15.35 11.68 1.99
CA CYS A 65 15.94 10.67 2.88
C CYS A 65 15.44 9.22 2.82
N SER A 66 16.43 8.32 2.99
CA SER A 66 16.33 6.88 3.14
C SER A 66 15.06 6.43 3.85
N THR A 67 14.42 5.40 3.31
CA THR A 67 13.38 4.59 3.97
C THR A 67 13.71 4.23 5.41
N LEU A 68 15.00 4.15 5.79
CA LEU A 68 15.43 4.01 7.18
C LEU A 68 15.02 5.17 8.11
N THR A 69 15.08 6.42 7.63
CA THR A 69 14.67 7.60 8.40
C THR A 69 13.16 7.62 8.60
N ASN A 70 12.39 7.37 7.55
CA ASN A 70 10.93 7.32 7.65
C ASN A 70 10.46 6.13 8.51
N GLN A 71 11.14 4.99 8.43
CA GLN A 71 10.90 3.87 9.35
C GLN A 71 11.23 4.22 10.80
N SER A 72 12.29 5.00 11.05
CA SER A 72 12.61 5.47 12.41
C SER A 72 11.53 6.38 12.98
N TYR A 73 10.93 7.24 12.15
CA TYR A 73 9.83 8.11 12.56
C TYR A 73 8.55 7.33 12.84
N THR A 74 8.23 6.37 11.97
CA THR A 74 7.11 5.43 12.20
C THR A 74 7.29 4.67 13.52
N ARG A 75 8.51 4.22 13.81
CA ARG A 75 8.85 3.58 15.08
C ARG A 75 8.60 4.51 16.28
N SER A 76 9.10 5.74 16.22
CA SER A 76 8.91 6.72 17.29
C SER A 76 7.43 7.01 17.55
N LEU A 77 6.62 7.18 16.49
CA LEU A 77 5.18 7.42 16.62
C LEU A 77 4.45 6.21 17.22
N ALA A 78 4.80 4.98 16.80
CA ALA A 78 4.23 3.76 17.36
C ALA A 78 4.58 3.57 18.85
N GLN A 79 5.81 3.91 19.23
CA GLN A 79 6.25 3.84 20.62
C GLN A 79 5.58 4.90 21.50
N ALA A 80 5.37 6.11 20.96
CA ALA A 80 4.67 7.18 21.66
C ALA A 80 3.16 6.89 21.80
N HIS A 81 2.57 6.16 20.85
CA HIS A 81 1.11 5.94 20.78
C HIS A 81 0.73 4.47 20.54
N PRO A 82 1.08 3.52 21.43
CA PRO A 82 0.99 2.07 21.19
C PRO A 82 -0.44 1.52 21.02
N GLY A 83 -1.47 2.28 21.39
CA GLY A 83 -2.88 1.93 21.15
C GLY A 83 -3.53 2.63 19.95
N ARG A 84 -2.81 3.59 19.34
CA ARG A 84 -3.32 4.45 18.26
C ARG A 84 -2.60 4.20 16.96
N VAL A 85 -1.31 3.91 16.98
CA VAL A 85 -0.48 3.75 15.78
C VAL A 85 -0.04 2.30 15.64
N THR A 86 -0.46 1.66 14.55
CA THR A 86 0.04 0.35 14.15
C THR A 86 1.12 0.56 13.08
N PRO A 87 2.41 0.26 13.38
CA PRO A 87 3.49 0.50 12.44
C PRO A 87 3.52 -0.57 11.36
N PHE A 88 3.65 -0.14 10.11
CA PHE A 88 4.00 -1.01 8.99
C PHE A 88 5.44 -0.67 8.58
N PHE A 89 6.30 -1.68 8.54
CA PHE A 89 7.70 -1.52 8.14
C PHE A 89 7.94 -2.15 6.77
N GLY A 90 8.58 -1.43 5.87
CA GLY A 90 8.77 -1.88 4.50
C GLY A 90 9.50 -0.87 3.64
N LEU A 91 9.84 -1.28 2.43
CA LEU A 91 10.50 -0.49 1.41
C LEU A 91 9.54 -0.19 0.28
N HIS A 92 9.12 1.07 0.21
CA HIS A 92 8.30 1.59 -0.86
C HIS A 92 9.00 1.47 -2.23
N PRO A 93 8.30 1.14 -3.34
CA PRO A 93 8.88 1.06 -4.70
C PRO A 93 9.68 2.30 -5.12
N TRP A 94 9.34 3.48 -4.59
CA TRP A 94 10.07 4.72 -4.87
C TRP A 94 11.53 4.68 -4.42
N SER A 95 11.85 3.89 -3.39
CA SER A 95 13.17 3.84 -2.76
C SER A 95 13.98 2.60 -3.13
N VAL A 96 13.40 1.62 -3.85
CA VAL A 96 14.07 0.35 -4.18
C VAL A 96 15.35 0.51 -5.03
N HIS A 97 15.49 1.63 -5.74
CA HIS A 97 16.70 1.96 -6.50
C HIS A 97 17.95 2.09 -5.61
N SER A 98 17.79 2.36 -4.31
CA SER A 98 18.89 2.44 -3.33
C SER A 98 19.39 1.07 -2.84
N ILE A 99 18.72 -0.02 -3.22
CA ILE A 99 19.08 -1.37 -2.78
C ILE A 99 19.73 -2.14 -3.91
N SER A 100 20.88 -2.75 -3.64
CA SER A 100 21.55 -3.70 -4.53
C SER A 100 21.09 -5.12 -4.25
N LEU A 101 20.88 -5.90 -5.31
CA LEU A 101 20.61 -7.33 -5.23
C LEU A 101 21.87 -8.18 -4.97
N SER A 102 23.06 -7.54 -4.93
CA SER A 102 24.33 -8.22 -4.66
C SER A 102 24.51 -8.54 -3.18
N SER A 103 25.30 -9.56 -2.88
CA SER A 103 25.66 -9.93 -1.51
C SER A 103 26.39 -8.78 -0.78
N PRO A 104 26.34 -8.71 0.57
CA PRO A 104 27.07 -7.72 1.35
C PRO A 104 28.58 -7.67 1.05
N SER A 105 29.18 -8.82 0.72
CA SER A 105 30.62 -8.94 0.39
C SER A 105 30.98 -8.46 -1.02
N SER A 106 29.98 -8.24 -1.89
CA SER A 106 30.18 -7.92 -3.31
C SER A 106 29.31 -6.75 -3.74
N ILE A 107 29.02 -5.81 -2.84
CA ILE A 107 28.20 -4.63 -3.17
C ILE A 107 28.94 -3.82 -4.25
N PRO A 108 28.30 -3.55 -5.40
CA PRO A 108 28.88 -2.73 -6.45
C PRO A 108 29.14 -1.31 -5.96
N THR A 109 30.08 -0.62 -6.60
CA THR A 109 30.26 0.81 -6.36
C THR A 109 28.99 1.58 -6.70
N LYS A 110 28.86 2.79 -6.15
CA LYS A 110 27.72 3.67 -6.45
C LYS A 110 27.54 3.91 -7.96
N ASP A 111 28.64 4.06 -8.69
CA ASP A 111 28.60 4.25 -10.14
C ASP A 111 28.09 3.01 -10.86
N GLU A 112 28.69 1.85 -10.62
CA GLU A 112 28.29 0.58 -11.23
C GLU A 112 26.82 0.24 -10.96
N HIS A 113 26.36 0.40 -9.71
CA HIS A 113 24.98 0.12 -9.32
C HIS A 113 23.98 0.99 -10.08
N TYR A 114 24.16 2.31 -10.04
CA TYR A 114 23.20 3.22 -10.64
C TYR A 114 23.30 3.26 -12.16
N THR A 115 24.48 3.08 -12.75
CA THR A 115 24.62 2.96 -14.21
C THR A 115 23.98 1.66 -14.73
N THR A 116 23.97 0.59 -13.91
CA THR A 116 23.25 -0.66 -14.25
C THR A 116 21.73 -0.48 -14.21
N LEU A 117 21.20 0.24 -13.22
CA LEU A 117 19.76 0.52 -13.13
C LEU A 117 19.29 1.59 -14.12
N PHE A 118 20.17 2.55 -14.43
CA PHE A 118 19.88 3.75 -15.20
C PHE A 118 21.05 4.03 -16.16
N SER A 119 20.98 3.42 -17.35
CA SER A 119 21.99 3.59 -18.40
C SER A 119 22.26 5.06 -18.75
N GLU A 120 21.25 5.92 -18.56
CA GLU A 120 21.28 7.35 -18.83
C GLU A 120 22.32 8.09 -17.99
N PHE A 121 22.71 7.58 -16.81
CA PHE A 121 23.80 8.19 -16.03
C PHE A 121 25.16 8.10 -16.74
N GLY A 122 25.35 7.13 -17.63
CA GLY A 122 26.56 7.01 -18.46
C GLY A 122 26.54 7.91 -19.69
N THR A 123 25.37 8.43 -20.10
CA THR A 123 25.21 9.14 -21.38
C THR A 123 24.78 10.61 -21.25
N ASP A 124 24.06 10.97 -20.19
CA ASP A 124 23.51 12.31 -19.98
C ASP A 124 24.20 13.04 -18.84
N ALA A 125 25.11 13.95 -19.20
CA ALA A 125 25.86 14.77 -18.25
C ALA A 125 24.96 15.67 -17.38
N SER A 126 23.73 15.99 -17.81
CA SER A 126 22.79 16.79 -17.03
C SER A 126 22.30 16.07 -15.76
N LEU A 127 22.32 14.74 -15.77
CA LEU A 127 21.91 13.90 -14.63
C LEU A 127 22.99 13.77 -13.56
N ARG A 128 24.21 14.29 -13.79
CA ARG A 128 25.33 14.15 -12.84
C ARG A 128 25.02 14.71 -11.45
N ARG A 129 24.27 15.81 -11.37
CA ARG A 129 23.89 16.39 -10.07
C ARG A 129 22.87 15.53 -9.33
N LEU A 130 21.92 14.92 -10.04
CA LEU A 130 21.01 13.93 -9.46
C LEU A 130 21.79 12.72 -8.96
N PHE A 131 22.66 12.13 -9.79
CA PHE A 131 23.54 11.03 -9.40
C PHE A 131 24.31 11.33 -8.11
N ASN A 132 24.93 12.52 -8.03
CA ASN A 132 25.70 12.92 -6.85
C ASN A 132 24.84 12.99 -5.57
N SER A 133 23.56 13.33 -5.69
CA SER A 133 22.64 13.41 -4.55
C SER A 133 22.16 12.04 -4.02
N LEU A 134 22.26 10.97 -4.82
CA LEU A 134 21.85 9.62 -4.38
C LEU A 134 22.79 9.08 -3.30
N ALA A 135 22.28 8.28 -2.37
CA ALA A 135 23.12 7.58 -1.40
C ALA A 135 23.87 6.41 -2.07
N PRO A 136 24.99 5.92 -1.50
CA PRO A 136 25.55 4.63 -1.90
C PRO A 136 24.53 3.48 -1.71
N PRO A 137 24.57 2.43 -2.55
CA PRO A 137 23.63 1.33 -2.44
C PRO A 137 23.84 0.52 -1.15
N THR A 138 22.74 0.03 -0.58
CA THR A 138 22.75 -0.95 0.52
C THR A 138 22.41 -2.33 -0.04
N SER A 139 22.97 -3.43 0.48
CA SER A 139 22.58 -4.76 0.04
C SER A 139 21.16 -5.11 0.49
N LEU A 140 20.45 -5.89 -0.32
CA LEU A 140 19.13 -6.43 0.01
C LEU A 140 19.17 -7.20 1.34
N GLU A 141 20.18 -8.02 1.54
CA GLU A 141 20.34 -8.83 2.76
C GLU A 141 20.48 -7.97 4.03
N ALA A 142 21.28 -6.90 3.98
CA ALA A 142 21.42 -5.99 5.11
C ALA A 142 20.12 -5.24 5.40
N TYR A 143 19.41 -4.82 4.35
CA TYR A 143 18.10 -4.20 4.49
C TYR A 143 17.08 -5.17 5.12
N LEU A 144 16.96 -6.39 4.61
CA LEU A 144 16.02 -7.40 5.13
C LEU A 144 16.32 -7.75 6.58
N SER A 145 17.60 -7.82 6.97
CA SER A 145 18.00 -8.03 8.37
C SER A 145 17.48 -6.91 9.28
N THR A 146 17.54 -5.66 8.80
CA THR A 146 17.04 -4.49 9.54
C THR A 146 15.51 -4.49 9.62
N LEU A 147 14.84 -4.86 8.52
CA LEU A 147 13.39 -4.98 8.45
C LEU A 147 12.89 -6.09 9.38
N GLU A 148 13.50 -7.27 9.32
CA GLU A 148 13.19 -8.41 10.18
C GLU A 148 13.34 -8.04 11.66
N GLN A 149 14.46 -7.41 12.05
CA GLN A 149 14.65 -6.96 13.42
C GLN A 149 13.54 -5.98 13.86
N SER A 150 13.13 -5.06 12.98
CA SER A 150 12.04 -4.13 13.28
C SER A 150 10.71 -4.83 13.52
N LEU A 151 10.41 -5.88 12.75
CA LEU A 151 9.19 -6.69 12.88
C LEU A 151 9.19 -7.59 14.13
N ILE A 152 10.37 -8.02 14.58
CA ILE A 152 10.57 -8.77 15.82
C ILE A 152 10.40 -7.85 17.03
N ASP A 153 11.05 -6.68 17.01
CA ASP A 153 11.00 -5.70 18.10
C ASP A 153 9.60 -5.10 18.30
N HIS A 154 8.75 -5.16 17.27
CA HIS A 154 7.37 -4.67 17.31
C HIS A 154 6.41 -5.81 16.93
N PRO A 155 6.00 -6.68 17.87
CA PRO A 155 5.20 -7.87 17.57
C PRO A 155 3.85 -7.62 16.89
N HIS A 156 3.27 -6.42 17.08
CA HIS A 156 2.02 -5.98 16.46
C HIS A 156 2.22 -5.23 15.13
N SER A 157 3.46 -5.10 14.66
CA SER A 157 3.77 -4.45 13.38
C SER A 157 3.52 -5.38 12.20
N HIS A 158 3.35 -4.77 11.03
CA HIS A 158 3.11 -5.46 9.77
C HIS A 158 4.08 -5.00 8.67
N VAL A 159 3.98 -5.54 7.47
CA VAL A 159 4.89 -5.20 6.38
C VAL A 159 4.26 -4.17 5.46
N GLY A 160 4.92 -3.03 5.28
CA GLY A 160 4.44 -1.99 4.39
C GLY A 160 5.13 -0.64 4.55
N GLU A 161 4.99 0.26 3.60
CA GLU A 161 4.35 0.04 2.30
C GLU A 161 5.35 -0.61 1.34
N ILE A 162 4.96 -1.71 0.71
CA ILE A 162 5.77 -2.42 -0.30
C ILE A 162 4.95 -2.52 -1.58
N GLY A 163 5.59 -2.69 -2.74
CA GLY A 163 4.83 -2.94 -3.97
C GLY A 163 5.53 -2.47 -5.23
N LEU A 164 4.73 -2.19 -6.26
CA LEU A 164 5.21 -1.90 -7.61
C LEU A 164 4.67 -0.55 -8.11
N ASP A 165 5.55 0.34 -8.55
CA ASP A 165 5.19 1.61 -9.17
C ASP A 165 5.92 1.80 -10.51
N GLN A 166 5.15 1.64 -11.59
CA GLN A 166 5.61 1.91 -12.96
C GLN A 166 5.27 3.33 -13.45
N ALA A 167 4.67 4.18 -12.62
CA ALA A 167 4.54 5.61 -12.89
C ALA A 167 5.70 6.42 -12.30
N PHE A 168 6.31 5.95 -11.21
CA PHE A 168 7.32 6.69 -10.48
C PHE A 168 8.53 7.04 -11.35
N ARG A 169 9.03 8.25 -11.13
CA ARG A 169 10.25 8.78 -11.72
C ARG A 169 11.06 9.48 -10.64
N LEU A 170 12.38 9.26 -10.62
CA LEU A 170 13.22 9.84 -9.58
C LEU A 170 13.10 11.38 -9.57
N PRO A 171 12.76 12.00 -8.44
CA PRO A 171 12.63 13.44 -8.35
C PRO A 171 13.99 14.12 -8.52
N LEU A 172 13.99 15.30 -9.11
CA LEU A 172 15.18 16.15 -9.13
C LEU A 172 15.43 16.71 -7.73
N PRO A 173 16.70 16.87 -7.30
CA PRO A 173 17.04 17.59 -6.08
C PRO A 173 16.35 18.96 -6.01
N THR A 174 15.90 19.39 -4.84
CA THR A 174 15.13 20.64 -4.66
C THR A 174 15.78 21.85 -5.33
N HIS A 175 17.10 21.97 -5.25
CA HIS A 175 17.89 23.06 -5.85
C HIS A 175 17.98 23.00 -7.39
N LEU A 176 17.51 21.90 -8.01
CA LEU A 176 17.42 21.68 -9.46
C LEU A 176 15.98 21.61 -9.95
N GLN A 177 15.00 21.59 -9.05
CA GLN A 177 13.61 21.56 -9.45
C GLN A 177 13.22 22.91 -10.06
N PRO A 178 12.53 22.90 -11.22
CA PRO A 178 12.07 24.13 -11.82
C PRO A 178 10.96 24.80 -10.97
N PRO A 179 10.73 26.11 -11.17
CA PRO A 179 9.65 26.83 -10.50
C PRO A 179 8.29 26.14 -10.68
N ARG A 180 7.36 26.32 -9.73
CA ARG A 180 6.01 25.73 -9.84
C ARG A 180 5.37 26.16 -11.18
N GLY A 181 4.85 25.18 -11.93
CA GLY A 181 4.22 25.41 -13.24
C GLY A 181 5.18 25.50 -14.42
N GLN A 182 6.50 25.40 -14.21
CA GLN A 182 7.49 25.32 -15.29
C GLN A 182 8.20 23.97 -15.21
N GLY A 183 8.21 23.20 -16.31
CA GLY A 183 8.99 21.96 -16.42
C GLY A 183 8.57 20.82 -15.46
N SER A 184 9.20 19.65 -15.67
CA SER A 184 9.03 18.50 -14.78
C SER A 184 9.95 18.64 -13.56
N ARG A 185 9.40 18.36 -12.37
CA ARG A 185 10.19 18.21 -11.14
C ARG A 185 10.85 16.84 -11.00
N ASN A 186 10.47 15.91 -11.88
CA ASN A 186 11.00 14.55 -11.90
C ASN A 186 11.90 14.36 -13.12
N SER A 187 12.94 13.55 -12.95
CA SER A 187 13.77 13.05 -14.04
C SER A 187 12.99 12.08 -14.93
N ASN A 188 13.63 11.57 -15.99
CA ASN A 188 13.08 10.48 -16.79
C ASN A 188 13.47 9.10 -16.24
N LEU A 189 14.26 9.04 -15.17
CA LEU A 189 14.78 7.80 -14.61
C LEU A 189 13.68 7.03 -13.89
N GLN A 190 13.52 5.77 -14.27
CA GLN A 190 12.57 4.84 -13.68
C GLN A 190 13.29 3.56 -13.28
N THR A 191 13.10 3.13 -12.03
CA THR A 191 13.67 1.87 -11.57
C THR A 191 13.08 0.71 -12.37
N PRO A 192 13.89 -0.17 -12.98
CA PRO A 192 13.42 -1.31 -13.75
C PRO A 192 12.42 -2.16 -12.95
N VAL A 193 11.33 -2.58 -13.59
CA VAL A 193 10.27 -3.35 -12.93
C VAL A 193 10.77 -4.67 -12.36
N GLU A 194 11.79 -5.27 -12.99
CA GLU A 194 12.41 -6.52 -12.55
C GLU A 194 13.15 -6.33 -11.22
N HIS A 195 13.75 -5.16 -11.02
CA HIS A 195 14.38 -4.78 -9.76
C HIS A 195 13.34 -4.54 -8.67
N GLN A 196 12.21 -3.89 -9.00
CA GLN A 196 11.10 -3.73 -8.06
C GLN A 196 10.51 -5.08 -7.64
N LEU A 197 10.30 -5.99 -8.59
CA LEU A 197 9.78 -7.34 -8.34
C LEU A 197 10.70 -8.14 -7.42
N ALA A 198 12.02 -8.08 -7.62
CA ALA A 198 12.97 -8.76 -6.73
C ALA A 198 12.84 -8.28 -5.27
N LEU A 199 12.70 -6.97 -5.06
CA LEU A 199 12.56 -6.37 -3.73
C LEU A 199 11.21 -6.68 -3.09
N VAL A 200 10.12 -6.64 -3.85
CA VAL A 200 8.79 -7.00 -3.34
C VAL A 200 8.73 -8.46 -2.94
N ARG A 201 9.29 -9.37 -3.76
CA ARG A 201 9.36 -10.80 -3.44
C ARG A 201 10.06 -11.06 -2.12
N ALA A 202 11.24 -10.48 -1.94
CA ALA A 202 12.00 -10.65 -0.71
C ALA A 202 11.25 -10.15 0.54
N GLN A 203 10.49 -9.06 0.43
CA GLN A 203 9.68 -8.53 1.53
C GLN A 203 8.40 -9.34 1.77
N LEU A 204 7.77 -9.87 0.71
CA LEU A 204 6.66 -10.82 0.80
C LEU A 204 7.08 -12.09 1.54
N ASP A 205 8.22 -12.66 1.18
CA ASP A 205 8.74 -13.89 1.80
C ASP A 205 8.97 -13.70 3.31
N LEU A 206 9.51 -12.53 3.70
CA LEU A 206 9.67 -12.15 5.09
C LEU A 206 8.32 -12.00 5.81
N ALA A 207 7.34 -11.35 5.17
CA ALA A 207 6.01 -11.17 5.72
C ALA A 207 5.31 -12.51 5.98
N ILE A 208 5.38 -13.44 5.02
CA ILE A 208 4.82 -14.80 5.15
C ILE A 208 5.49 -15.54 6.30
N ARG A 209 6.83 -15.52 6.35
CA ARG A 209 7.61 -16.21 7.37
C ARG A 209 7.28 -15.73 8.79
N LEU A 210 7.04 -14.43 8.95
CA LEU A 210 6.70 -13.81 10.23
C LEU A 210 5.19 -13.65 10.47
N LYS A 211 4.35 -14.20 9.58
CA LYS A 211 2.88 -14.09 9.60
C LYS A 211 2.42 -12.64 9.79
N ARG A 212 2.91 -11.75 8.93
CA ARG A 212 2.60 -10.32 8.92
C ARG A 212 1.73 -9.95 7.71
N HIS A 213 0.63 -9.24 7.96
CA HIS A 213 -0.20 -8.67 6.91
C HIS A 213 0.56 -7.57 6.15
N ILE A 214 0.03 -7.18 4.99
CA ILE A 214 0.75 -6.32 4.06
C ILE A 214 -0.11 -5.12 3.64
N SER A 215 0.50 -3.94 3.62
CA SER A 215 0.00 -2.80 2.84
C SER A 215 0.75 -2.75 1.50
N PHE A 216 0.03 -2.93 0.39
CA PHE A 216 0.61 -3.21 -0.93
C PHE A 216 0.31 -2.14 -1.99
N HIS A 217 1.34 -1.43 -2.41
CA HIS A 217 1.31 -0.39 -3.44
C HIS A 217 1.27 -0.97 -4.85
N SER A 218 0.39 -0.47 -5.71
CA SER A 218 0.31 -0.93 -7.10
C SER A 218 -0.14 0.18 -8.06
N VAL A 219 0.81 0.92 -8.62
CA VAL A 219 0.53 2.00 -9.58
C VAL A 219 1.10 1.67 -10.96
N ARG A 220 0.23 1.69 -11.98
CA ARG A 220 0.53 1.31 -13.38
C ARG A 220 1.19 -0.07 -13.55
N SER A 221 0.98 -0.97 -12.58
CA SER A 221 1.64 -2.27 -12.47
C SER A 221 0.63 -3.42 -12.35
N SER A 222 -0.63 -3.22 -12.77
CA SER A 222 -1.72 -4.16 -12.52
C SER A 222 -1.46 -5.57 -13.04
N LYS A 223 -0.80 -5.70 -14.21
CA LYS A 223 -0.48 -7.01 -14.79
C LYS A 223 0.57 -7.74 -13.95
N GLU A 224 1.62 -7.03 -13.56
CA GLU A 224 2.74 -7.54 -12.79
C GLU A 224 2.29 -7.90 -11.37
N THR A 225 1.46 -7.06 -10.74
CA THR A 225 0.84 -7.34 -9.45
C THR A 225 -0.03 -8.59 -9.49
N VAL A 226 -0.93 -8.72 -10.49
CA VAL A 226 -1.76 -9.93 -10.65
C VAL A 226 -0.90 -11.17 -10.84
N THR A 227 0.12 -11.08 -11.70
CA THR A 227 1.01 -12.22 -12.00
C THR A 227 1.82 -12.64 -10.76
N LEU A 228 2.33 -11.66 -10.01
CA LEU A 228 3.06 -11.89 -8.76
C LEU A 228 2.17 -12.60 -7.73
N LEU A 229 0.99 -12.06 -7.44
CA LEU A 229 0.10 -12.61 -6.43
C LEU A 229 -0.39 -14.01 -6.83
N GLN A 230 -0.69 -14.24 -8.11
CA GLN A 230 -1.03 -15.57 -8.64
C GLN A 230 0.08 -16.58 -8.42
N ALA A 231 1.32 -16.24 -8.77
CA ALA A 231 2.46 -17.11 -8.54
C ALA A 231 2.64 -17.44 -7.06
N TYR A 232 2.52 -16.46 -6.16
CA TYR A 232 2.60 -16.71 -4.72
C TYR A 232 1.51 -17.64 -4.22
N ARG A 233 0.27 -17.45 -4.67
CA ARG A 233 -0.85 -18.31 -4.30
C ARG A 233 -0.67 -19.75 -4.80
N ASP A 234 -0.12 -19.92 -5.99
CA ASP A 234 0.05 -21.24 -6.60
C ASP A 234 1.29 -21.99 -6.08
N GLU A 235 2.37 -21.26 -5.73
CA GLU A 235 3.69 -21.85 -5.48
C GLU A 235 4.18 -21.72 -4.03
N ILE A 236 3.70 -20.75 -3.25
CA ILE A 236 4.29 -20.40 -1.94
C ILE A 236 3.36 -20.81 -0.78
N PRO A 237 3.71 -21.84 0.00
CA PRO A 237 2.96 -22.21 1.20
C PRO A 237 2.89 -21.07 2.21
N GLY A 238 1.74 -20.95 2.89
CA GLY A 238 1.53 -19.91 3.90
C GLY A 238 1.16 -18.53 3.32
N PHE A 239 1.22 -18.32 2.01
CA PHE A 239 0.77 -17.05 1.41
C PHE A 239 -0.68 -16.71 1.75
N GLU A 240 -1.57 -17.71 1.72
CA GLU A 240 -2.99 -17.53 2.06
C GLU A 240 -3.22 -17.29 3.56
N SER A 241 -2.21 -17.49 4.44
CA SER A 241 -2.33 -17.23 5.89
C SER A 241 -2.10 -15.78 6.30
N ILE A 242 -1.61 -14.95 5.37
CA ILE A 242 -1.46 -13.50 5.59
C ILE A 242 -2.43 -12.74 4.68
N HIS A 243 -2.88 -11.58 5.15
CA HIS A 243 -3.75 -10.69 4.38
C HIS A 243 -2.96 -9.58 3.72
N ILE A 244 -3.42 -9.14 2.55
CA ILE A 244 -2.81 -8.06 1.79
C ILE A 244 -3.89 -7.02 1.49
N CYS A 245 -3.68 -5.81 1.98
CA CYS A 245 -4.48 -4.66 1.57
C CYS A 245 -3.85 -4.02 0.34
N LEU A 246 -4.58 -4.02 -0.77
CA LEU A 246 -4.27 -3.18 -1.93
C LEU A 246 -4.74 -1.75 -1.60
N HIS A 247 -3.84 -0.97 -0.99
CA HIS A 247 -4.14 0.40 -0.57
C HIS A 247 -4.26 1.34 -1.78
N SER A 248 -5.01 2.43 -1.61
CA SER A 248 -5.27 3.44 -2.64
C SER A 248 -5.57 2.83 -4.01
N PHE A 249 -6.44 1.81 -4.04
CA PHE A 249 -6.60 0.98 -5.24
C PHE A 249 -7.10 1.83 -6.42
N GLY A 250 -6.25 1.97 -7.44
CA GLY A 250 -6.49 2.79 -8.64
C GLY A 250 -6.89 2.00 -9.89
N GLY A 251 -7.27 0.73 -9.75
CA GLY A 251 -7.66 -0.14 -10.87
C GLY A 251 -9.10 0.06 -11.34
N SER A 252 -9.74 -1.03 -11.77
CA SER A 252 -11.15 -1.02 -12.20
C SER A 252 -12.02 -1.95 -11.35
N PRO A 253 -13.34 -1.73 -11.32
CA PRO A 253 -14.32 -2.67 -10.77
C PRO A 253 -14.15 -4.11 -11.30
N GLU A 254 -13.79 -4.26 -12.57
CA GLU A 254 -13.53 -5.57 -13.18
C GLU A 254 -12.29 -6.24 -12.59
N SER A 255 -11.20 -5.49 -12.43
CA SER A 255 -9.97 -5.97 -11.79
C SER A 255 -10.21 -6.37 -10.34
N ILE A 256 -11.00 -5.58 -9.59
CA ILE A 256 -11.42 -5.90 -8.21
C ILE A 256 -12.13 -7.26 -8.19
N ARG A 257 -13.14 -7.46 -9.06
CA ARG A 257 -13.87 -8.74 -9.13
C ARG A 257 -12.98 -9.91 -9.54
N GLN A 258 -11.99 -9.70 -10.40
CA GLN A 258 -11.05 -10.74 -10.80
C GLN A 258 -10.11 -11.12 -9.66
N LEU A 259 -9.47 -10.15 -9.03
CA LEU A 259 -8.52 -10.36 -7.92
C LEU A 259 -9.18 -11.12 -6.77
N GLN A 260 -10.36 -10.67 -6.37
CA GLN A 260 -11.15 -11.23 -5.27
C GLN A 260 -11.62 -12.67 -5.49
N LYS A 261 -11.80 -13.10 -6.75
CA LYS A 261 -12.13 -14.49 -7.09
C LYS A 261 -10.92 -15.42 -6.97
N ILE A 262 -9.73 -14.87 -7.15
CA ILE A 262 -8.49 -15.64 -7.21
C ILE A 262 -7.85 -15.67 -5.82
N HIS A 263 -7.94 -14.58 -5.07
CA HIS A 263 -7.32 -14.43 -3.76
C HIS A 263 -8.39 -14.04 -2.74
N HIS A 264 -8.61 -14.91 -1.75
CA HIS A 264 -9.54 -14.63 -0.65
C HIS A 264 -8.90 -13.67 0.37
N ASN A 265 -7.58 -13.77 0.55
CA ASN A 265 -6.77 -12.97 1.46
C ASN A 265 -6.48 -11.53 1.01
N LEU A 266 -7.16 -11.01 -0.02
CA LEU A 266 -7.01 -9.62 -0.48
C LEU A 266 -8.10 -8.70 0.04
N PHE A 267 -7.68 -7.60 0.65
CA PHE A 267 -8.49 -6.47 1.07
C PHE A 267 -8.21 -5.25 0.20
N PHE A 268 -9.11 -4.29 0.20
CA PHE A 268 -9.02 -3.07 -0.61
C PHE A 268 -9.38 -1.86 0.24
N SER A 269 -8.54 -0.84 0.21
CA SER A 269 -8.84 0.48 0.75
C SER A 269 -8.75 1.54 -0.35
N PHE A 270 -9.38 2.68 -0.07
CA PHE A 270 -9.42 3.80 -1.00
C PHE A 270 -9.38 5.15 -0.27
N ALA A 271 -8.48 6.02 -0.69
CA ALA A 271 -8.48 7.43 -0.32
C ALA A 271 -9.25 8.29 -1.35
N THR A 272 -10.06 9.24 -0.88
CA THR A 272 -10.75 10.21 -1.76
C THR A 272 -9.74 11.05 -2.57
N VAL A 273 -8.64 11.44 -1.94
CA VAL A 273 -7.57 12.25 -2.56
C VAL A 273 -6.84 11.55 -3.68
N ILE A 274 -6.84 10.22 -3.73
CA ILE A 274 -6.19 9.41 -4.77
C ILE A 274 -7.23 8.74 -5.65
N SER A 275 -7.88 7.68 -5.16
CA SER A 275 -8.85 6.88 -5.91
C SER A 275 -10.15 7.62 -6.19
N GLY A 276 -10.53 8.58 -5.35
CA GLY A 276 -11.71 9.43 -5.54
C GLY A 276 -11.67 10.33 -6.76
N ARG A 277 -10.48 10.56 -7.36
CA ARG A 277 -10.34 11.30 -8.63
C ARG A 277 -10.86 10.52 -9.83
N SER A 278 -11.05 9.21 -9.70
CA SER A 278 -11.58 8.36 -10.76
C SER A 278 -13.08 8.58 -10.93
N PRO A 279 -13.60 8.76 -12.15
CA PRO A 279 -15.05 8.81 -12.39
C PRO A 279 -15.74 7.48 -12.04
N ARG A 280 -14.97 6.39 -11.87
CA ARG A 280 -15.46 5.06 -11.49
C ARG A 280 -15.36 4.78 -9.99
N PHE A 281 -15.06 5.79 -9.17
CA PHE A 281 -14.81 5.60 -7.74
C PHE A 281 -15.93 4.86 -7.01
N LEU A 282 -17.17 5.33 -7.14
CA LEU A 282 -18.33 4.66 -6.50
C LEU A 282 -18.55 3.24 -7.03
N ASP A 283 -18.25 2.98 -8.31
CA ASP A 283 -18.35 1.64 -8.88
C ASP A 283 -17.27 0.70 -8.35
N MET A 284 -16.07 1.21 -8.06
CA MET A 284 -15.02 0.44 -7.40
C MET A 284 -15.47 0.09 -5.98
N LEU A 285 -15.95 1.08 -5.22
CA LEU A 285 -16.48 0.86 -3.87
C LEU A 285 -17.58 -0.19 -3.87
N ARG A 286 -18.48 -0.23 -4.87
CA ARG A 286 -19.52 -1.28 -5.03
C ARG A 286 -18.98 -2.65 -5.38
N ALA A 287 -17.86 -2.72 -6.10
CA ALA A 287 -17.33 -3.97 -6.63
C ALA A 287 -16.54 -4.80 -5.62
N VAL A 288 -16.05 -4.18 -4.54
CA VAL A 288 -15.37 -4.90 -3.46
C VAL A 288 -16.36 -5.82 -2.75
N ASP A 289 -15.91 -6.94 -2.21
CA ASP A 289 -16.70 -7.73 -1.28
C ASP A 289 -16.92 -6.92 0.00
N GLU A 290 -18.14 -6.89 0.54
CA GLU A 290 -18.44 -6.09 1.73
C GLU A 290 -17.57 -6.45 2.94
N SER A 291 -17.09 -7.70 3.02
CA SER A 291 -16.23 -8.19 4.11
C SER A 291 -14.75 -7.82 3.96
N ARG A 292 -14.36 -7.22 2.83
CA ARG A 292 -12.95 -6.96 2.46
C ARG A 292 -12.66 -5.50 2.09
N LEU A 293 -13.62 -4.62 2.36
CA LEU A 293 -13.49 -3.18 2.17
C LEU A 293 -12.93 -2.54 3.44
N LEU A 294 -11.84 -1.79 3.31
CA LEU A 294 -11.22 -1.01 4.37
C LEU A 294 -11.34 0.49 4.03
N VAL A 295 -11.20 1.34 5.05
CA VAL A 295 -11.19 2.81 4.92
C VAL A 295 -9.78 3.33 5.15
N GLU A 296 -9.35 4.34 4.39
CA GLU A 296 -8.03 4.96 4.55
C GLU A 296 -8.08 6.45 4.19
N SER A 297 -7.12 7.23 4.69
CA SER A 297 -6.94 8.62 4.26
C SER A 297 -5.85 8.81 3.21
N ASP A 298 -4.81 7.98 3.24
CA ASP A 298 -3.57 8.13 2.47
C ASP A 298 -2.95 9.54 2.58
N PHE A 299 -3.06 10.13 3.78
CA PHE A 299 -2.74 11.54 4.00
C PHE A 299 -1.52 11.72 4.91
N SER A 300 -0.70 12.74 4.59
CA SER A 300 0.50 13.08 5.37
C SER A 300 0.31 14.25 6.34
N ASP A 301 -0.71 15.10 6.13
CA ASP A 301 -1.09 16.11 7.12
C ASP A 301 -1.99 15.44 8.15
N THR A 302 -1.37 15.05 9.27
CA THR A 302 -1.99 14.24 10.31
C THR A 302 -3.23 14.92 10.89
N SER A 303 -3.26 16.26 10.91
CA SER A 303 -4.38 17.04 11.45
C SER A 303 -5.68 16.93 10.65
N LYS A 304 -5.61 16.42 9.41
CA LYS A 304 -6.75 16.33 8.49
C LYS A 304 -7.31 14.92 8.34
N ILE A 305 -6.74 13.92 9.03
CA ILE A 305 -7.15 12.52 8.89
C ILE A 305 -8.66 12.33 9.16
N ASP A 306 -9.20 12.93 10.23
CA ASP A 306 -10.63 12.78 10.57
C ASP A 306 -11.56 13.27 9.44
N VAL A 307 -11.20 14.36 8.77
CA VAL A 307 -11.96 14.89 7.62
C VAL A 307 -11.86 13.93 6.43
N GLN A 308 -10.66 13.43 6.14
CA GLN A 308 -10.45 12.50 5.03
C GLN A 308 -11.17 11.16 5.23
N ILE A 309 -11.14 10.61 6.45
CA ILE A 309 -11.90 9.41 6.79
C ILE A 309 -13.40 9.65 6.65
N SER A 310 -13.89 10.82 7.07
CA SER A 310 -15.29 11.19 6.93
C SER A 310 -15.72 11.19 5.45
N GLU A 311 -14.94 11.81 4.57
CA GLU A 311 -15.20 11.86 3.13
C GLU A 311 -15.26 10.45 2.50
N VAL A 312 -14.35 9.55 2.88
CA VAL A 312 -14.35 8.17 2.34
C VAL A 312 -15.56 7.39 2.85
N VAL A 313 -15.90 7.49 4.14
CA VAL A 313 -17.08 6.81 4.70
C VAL A 313 -18.37 7.31 4.06
N GLU A 314 -18.53 8.61 3.82
CA GLU A 314 -19.66 9.17 3.08
C GLU A 314 -19.77 8.59 1.66
N ALA A 315 -18.63 8.46 0.97
CA ALA A 315 -18.57 7.85 -0.35
C ALA A 315 -18.95 6.36 -0.31
N ILE A 316 -18.54 5.61 0.71
CA ILE A 316 -18.92 4.20 0.90
C ILE A 316 -20.42 4.08 1.14
N CYS A 317 -20.98 4.89 2.06
CA CYS A 317 -22.41 4.92 2.34
C CYS A 317 -23.21 5.20 1.05
N THR A 318 -22.78 6.19 0.27
CA THR A 318 -23.40 6.55 -1.01
C THR A 318 -23.30 5.43 -2.04
N ALA A 319 -22.12 4.83 -2.20
CA ALA A 319 -21.88 3.77 -3.17
C ALA A 319 -22.73 2.53 -2.87
N ARG A 320 -22.81 2.15 -1.59
CA ARG A 320 -23.47 0.91 -1.13
C ARG A 320 -24.93 1.07 -0.73
N SER A 321 -25.41 2.31 -0.66
CA SER A 321 -26.72 2.62 -0.06
C SER A 321 -26.85 2.09 1.37
N TRP A 322 -25.74 2.15 2.12
CA TRP A 322 -25.70 1.75 3.54
C TRP A 322 -26.08 2.92 4.44
N SER A 323 -26.70 2.62 5.58
CA SER A 323 -26.75 3.57 6.68
C SER A 323 -25.35 3.78 7.26
N LEU A 324 -25.12 4.93 7.89
CA LEU A 324 -23.83 5.23 8.54
C LEU A 324 -23.48 4.16 9.58
N GLU A 325 -24.44 3.77 10.42
CA GLU A 325 -24.24 2.72 11.44
C GLU A 325 -23.80 1.39 10.83
N ASN A 326 -24.50 0.91 9.80
CA ASN A 326 -24.15 -0.34 9.12
C ASN A 326 -22.78 -0.26 8.43
N CYS A 327 -22.44 0.90 7.85
CA CYS A 327 -21.14 1.14 7.23
C CYS A 327 -20.01 1.00 8.26
N VAL A 328 -20.16 1.67 9.40
CA VAL A 328 -19.15 1.66 10.47
C VAL A 328 -19.03 0.29 11.11
N ASP A 329 -20.14 -0.37 11.41
CA ASP A 329 -20.17 -1.77 11.89
C ASP A 329 -19.43 -2.71 10.94
N GLN A 330 -19.63 -2.54 9.63
CA GLN A 330 -18.99 -3.37 8.62
C GLN A 330 -17.49 -3.08 8.52
N LEU A 331 -17.09 -1.81 8.47
CA LEU A 331 -15.68 -1.41 8.38
C LEU A 331 -14.88 -1.84 9.62
N GLU A 332 -15.47 -1.72 10.81
CA GLU A 332 -14.87 -2.19 12.05
C GLU A 332 -14.65 -3.72 12.02
N ARG A 333 -15.66 -4.50 11.61
CA ARG A 333 -15.54 -5.96 11.45
C ARG A 333 -14.50 -6.35 10.40
N ASN A 334 -14.44 -5.62 9.28
CA ASN A 334 -13.49 -5.88 8.21
C ASN A 334 -12.05 -5.64 8.67
N TRP A 335 -11.82 -4.59 9.45
CA TRP A 335 -10.50 -4.33 10.02
C TRP A 335 -10.06 -5.43 10.98
N GLN A 336 -10.95 -5.93 11.84
CA GLN A 336 -10.64 -7.08 12.69
C GLN A 336 -10.32 -8.33 11.86
N SER A 337 -11.17 -8.63 10.86
CA SER A 337 -10.94 -9.73 9.91
C SER A 337 -9.60 -9.61 9.17
N PHE A 338 -9.17 -8.40 8.82
CA PHE A 338 -7.87 -8.17 8.19
C PHE A 338 -6.70 -8.55 9.11
N LEU A 339 -6.83 -8.38 10.43
CA LEU A 339 -5.81 -8.73 11.41
C LEU A 339 -5.91 -10.18 11.93
N ASP A 340 -7.03 -10.84 11.72
CA ASP A 340 -7.21 -12.24 12.07
C ASP A 340 -6.33 -13.11 11.15
N LEU A 341 -5.50 -13.97 11.75
CA LEU A 341 -4.74 -14.95 10.97
C LEU A 341 -5.64 -16.09 10.54
N GLU A 342 -5.67 -16.42 9.25
CA GLU A 342 -6.35 -17.62 8.78
C GLU A 342 -5.61 -18.88 9.26
N SER A 343 -6.35 -19.84 9.81
CA SER A 343 -5.80 -21.17 10.15
C SER A 343 -5.36 -21.89 8.88
N GLU A 344 -4.14 -22.42 8.85
CA GLU A 344 -3.60 -23.16 7.70
C GLU A 344 -4.60 -24.23 7.21
N GLY A 345 -5.17 -24.04 6.02
CA GLY A 345 -6.12 -24.97 5.38
C GLY A 345 -7.60 -24.55 5.33
N SER A 346 -7.95 -23.33 5.73
CA SER A 346 -9.30 -22.72 5.58
C SER A 346 -9.68 -22.43 4.12
N GLY A 347 -8.71 -22.25 3.23
CA GLY A 347 -8.95 -22.09 1.81
C GLY A 347 -9.75 -23.28 1.27
N GLN A 348 -10.93 -23.02 0.69
CA GLN A 348 -11.73 -24.06 0.04
C GLN A 348 -10.84 -24.87 -0.89
N LYS A 349 -10.50 -26.12 -0.52
CA LYS A 349 -9.75 -27.04 -1.37
C LYS A 349 -10.45 -27.10 -2.73
N ARG A 350 -9.85 -26.49 -3.75
CA ARG A 350 -10.35 -26.62 -5.12
C ARG A 350 -10.20 -28.09 -5.50
N LYS A 351 -11.34 -28.80 -5.56
CA LYS A 351 -11.41 -30.17 -6.07
C LYS A 351 -10.59 -30.27 -7.35
N SER A 352 -9.64 -31.19 -7.38
CA SER A 352 -8.83 -31.52 -8.54
C SER A 352 -9.72 -31.82 -9.75
N LYS A 353 -9.16 -31.69 -10.96
CA LYS A 353 -9.88 -32.04 -12.20
C LYS A 353 -10.43 -33.47 -12.18
N LYS A 354 -9.75 -34.37 -11.47
CA LYS A 354 -10.18 -35.76 -11.26
C LYS A 354 -11.39 -35.85 -10.33
N GLU A 355 -11.36 -35.17 -9.19
CA GLU A 355 -12.48 -35.13 -8.23
C GLU A 355 -13.74 -34.50 -8.83
N ARG A 356 -13.59 -33.42 -9.60
CA ARG A 356 -14.73 -32.81 -10.33
C ARG A 356 -15.39 -33.77 -11.31
N LYS A 357 -14.57 -34.56 -12.02
CA LYS A 357 -15.05 -35.54 -13.01
C LYS A 357 -15.75 -36.73 -12.35
N MET A 358 -15.28 -37.15 -11.17
CA MET A 358 -15.94 -38.18 -10.37
C MET A 358 -17.28 -37.71 -9.82
N ASP A 359 -17.37 -36.49 -9.29
CA ASP A 359 -18.64 -35.92 -8.82
C ASP A 359 -19.66 -35.77 -9.94
N GLU A 360 -19.23 -35.37 -11.15
CA GLU A 360 -20.10 -35.28 -12.31
C GLU A 360 -20.62 -36.66 -12.72
N GLN A 361 -19.75 -37.69 -12.71
CA GLN A 361 -20.17 -39.08 -12.97
C GLN A 361 -21.11 -39.62 -11.89
N ALA A 362 -20.89 -39.28 -10.62
CA ALA A 362 -21.75 -39.69 -9.52
C ALA A 362 -23.15 -39.05 -9.64
N ARG A 363 -23.23 -37.76 -9.99
CA ARG A 363 -24.52 -37.08 -10.23
C ARG A 363 -25.28 -37.65 -11.42
N ARG A 364 -24.58 -38.00 -12.51
CA ARG A 364 -25.22 -38.64 -13.68
C ARG A 364 -25.78 -40.02 -13.32
N ARG A 365 -25.04 -40.82 -12.57
CA ARG A 365 -25.51 -42.14 -12.11
C ARG A 365 -26.72 -42.05 -11.18
N GLN A 366 -26.76 -41.03 -10.32
CA GLN A 366 -27.91 -40.80 -9.43
C GLN A 366 -29.16 -40.39 -10.23
N ALA A 367 -29.01 -39.54 -11.23
CA ALA A 367 -30.10 -39.09 -12.10
C ALA A 367 -30.58 -40.16 -13.11
N GLU A 368 -29.84 -41.26 -13.28
CA GLU A 368 -30.24 -42.42 -14.08
C GLU A 368 -30.93 -43.51 -13.24
N GLN A 369 -30.94 -43.36 -11.90
CA GLN A 369 -31.57 -44.29 -10.95
C GLN A 369 -32.89 -43.76 -10.35
N ASP A 370 -33.17 -42.46 -10.54
CA ASP A 370 -34.47 -41.81 -10.29
C ASP A 370 -35.25 -41.69 -11.61
#